data_AF-A0A1A9ALP2-F1
#
_entry.id   AF-A0A1A9ALP2-F1
#
_cell.length_a   1.000
_cell.length_b   1.000
_cell.length_c   1.000
_cell.angle_alpha   90.00
_cell.angle_beta   90.00
_cell.angle_gamma   90.00
#
_symmetry.space_group_name_H-M   'P 1'
#
loop_
_entity.id
_entity.type
_entity.pdbx_description
1 polymer ?
#
loop_
_entity_poly.entity_id
_entity_poly.type
_entity_poly.pdbx_seq_one_letter_code
_entity_poly.pdbx_strand_id
1 'polypeptide(L)'
;MGDDDDEDVFVDYDSGGVKYVTGSNYYPYLSSFVQYQQNFNQIINGSGGDTSYETRCSQIGNDRFQGSENFRKRCYEVAKYLNYIKSKESDGDTHERCAHLNYILNSNKDYYDIPNYGKKDLIKAYADVSPNLTYMCHSKIDLIDHNVLEKLTEIYNMHDLFNKVKSNKASCSGTSCSNITRCVSIYEKYIENCYVDSMDYICQELSKLKHAYDEHMETVTTCPEAVKILIPPKENNTGVTILIPCIIILIIPFFLFILYKFTPFGPLVRPRIQQIKRLLNNIYEEGQYKTVDKSEFIEQTEKSGSYQISYNSS
;
A
#
# COMPACT_ATOMS: atom_id res chain seq x y z
N MET A 1 -31.10 13.58 -31.53
CA MET A 1 -30.95 15.05 -31.64
C MET A 1 -31.77 15.66 -30.51
N GLY A 2 -31.20 16.16 -29.42
CA GLY A 2 -29.87 15.96 -28.80
C GLY A 2 -30.04 15.12 -27.52
N ASP A 3 -29.04 14.44 -26.98
CA ASP A 3 -27.69 14.87 -26.57
C ASP A 3 -27.77 15.91 -25.44
N ASP A 4 -27.78 15.41 -24.21
CA ASP A 4 -27.24 16.09 -23.03
C ASP A 4 -26.38 15.05 -22.30
N ASP A 5 -25.08 15.15 -22.56
CA ASP A 5 -24.02 14.37 -21.92
C ASP A 5 -23.77 14.92 -20.51
N ASP A 6 -24.08 14.13 -19.49
CA ASP A 6 -23.56 14.34 -18.14
C ASP A 6 -22.07 13.94 -18.12
N GLU A 7 -21.20 14.89 -18.49
CA GLU A 7 -19.76 14.80 -18.21
C GLU A 7 -19.53 14.86 -16.70
N ASP A 8 -19.37 13.69 -16.08
CA ASP A 8 -18.81 13.57 -14.73
C ASP A 8 -17.39 14.16 -14.72
N VAL A 9 -17.28 15.36 -14.14
CA VAL A 9 -16.04 16.07 -13.91
C VAL A 9 -15.17 15.25 -12.96
N PHE A 10 -14.24 14.49 -13.51
CA PHE A 10 -13.20 13.80 -12.76
C PHE A 10 -12.22 14.84 -12.21
N VAL A 11 -12.40 15.22 -10.94
CA VAL A 11 -11.48 16.09 -10.22
C VAL A 11 -10.23 15.26 -9.88
N ASP A 12 -9.21 15.38 -10.71
CA ASP A 12 -7.87 14.83 -10.46
C ASP A 12 -7.18 15.67 -9.38
N TYR A 13 -7.25 15.21 -8.12
CA TYR A 13 -6.42 15.75 -7.06
C TYR A 13 -5.00 15.19 -7.24
N ASP A 14 -4.18 15.93 -7.99
CA ASP A 14 -2.72 15.85 -7.95
C ASP A 14 -2.24 16.27 -6.55
N SER A 15 -2.42 15.36 -5.60
CA SER A 15 -1.67 15.29 -4.36
C SER A 15 -0.48 14.40 -4.65
N GLY A 16 0.73 14.82 -4.31
CA GLY A 16 1.99 14.08 -4.49
C GLY A 16 1.99 12.70 -3.81
N GLY A 17 1.21 11.79 -4.38
CA GLY A 17 0.86 10.49 -3.84
C GLY A 17 2.02 9.55 -4.02
N VAL A 18 2.36 8.85 -2.94
CA VAL A 18 3.30 7.73 -2.98
C VAL A 18 2.84 6.78 -4.08
N LYS A 19 3.63 6.67 -5.15
CA LYS A 19 3.40 5.72 -6.23
C LYS A 19 3.38 4.32 -5.61
N TYR A 20 2.19 3.76 -5.42
CA TYR A 20 2.03 2.42 -4.87
C TYR A 20 2.65 1.43 -5.87
N VAL A 21 3.70 0.73 -5.44
CA VAL A 21 4.33 -0.30 -6.24
C VAL A 21 3.74 -1.65 -5.82
N THR A 22 3.05 -2.30 -6.73
CA THR A 22 2.42 -3.61 -6.50
C THR A 22 3.46 -4.61 -6.00
N GLY A 23 3.13 -5.28 -4.89
CA GLY A 23 3.97 -6.30 -4.26
C GLY A 23 4.93 -5.77 -3.18
N SER A 24 5.19 -4.47 -3.12
CA SER A 24 6.14 -3.92 -2.14
C SER A 24 5.68 -4.07 -0.69
N ASN A 25 4.38 -4.23 -0.45
CA ASN A 25 3.82 -4.48 0.87
C ASN A 25 3.72 -5.98 1.22
N TYR A 26 4.26 -6.89 0.39
CA TYR A 26 4.13 -8.33 0.63
C TYR A 26 5.25 -8.90 1.51
N TYR A 27 6.40 -8.20 1.63
CA TYR A 27 7.55 -8.68 2.41
C TYR A 27 7.20 -9.14 3.84
N PRO A 28 6.34 -8.45 4.62
CA PRO A 28 6.02 -8.86 5.98
C PRO A 28 5.25 -10.19 6.10
N TYR A 29 4.85 -10.80 4.99
CA TYR A 29 4.04 -12.00 4.93
C TYR A 29 4.80 -13.22 4.36
N LEU A 30 6.07 -13.05 3.97
CA LEU A 30 6.81 -14.07 3.22
C LEU A 30 7.08 -15.34 4.02
N SER A 31 7.27 -15.25 5.34
CA SER A 31 7.29 -16.43 6.22
C SER A 31 6.00 -17.25 6.13
N SER A 32 4.84 -16.59 6.12
CA SER A 32 3.53 -17.23 5.98
C SER A 32 3.26 -17.78 4.58
N PHE A 33 3.88 -17.22 3.54
CA PHE A 33 3.73 -17.71 2.16
C PHE A 33 4.13 -19.17 2.00
N VAL A 34 5.04 -19.69 2.82
CA VAL A 34 5.40 -21.12 2.81
C VAL A 34 4.18 -21.99 3.14
N GLN A 35 3.41 -21.62 4.17
CA GLN A 35 2.17 -22.31 4.52
C GLN A 35 1.08 -22.08 3.47
N TYR A 36 0.92 -20.85 2.99
CA TYR A 36 -0.09 -20.56 1.97
C TYR A 36 0.20 -21.29 0.65
N GLN A 37 1.47 -21.54 0.31
CA GLN A 37 1.85 -22.38 -0.83
C GLN A 37 1.39 -23.82 -0.66
N GLN A 38 1.51 -24.40 0.54
CA GLN A 38 1.01 -25.75 0.82
C GLN A 38 -0.51 -25.80 0.68
N ASN A 39 -1.21 -24.81 1.25
CA ASN A 39 -2.66 -24.70 1.12
C ASN A 39 -3.08 -24.56 -0.35
N PHE A 40 -2.39 -23.70 -1.12
CA PHE A 40 -2.63 -23.53 -2.55
C PHE A 40 -2.54 -24.86 -3.29
N ASN A 41 -1.41 -25.57 -3.11
CA ASN A 41 -1.19 -26.88 -3.74
C ASN A 41 -2.26 -27.91 -3.32
N GLN A 42 -2.68 -27.92 -2.06
CA GLN A 42 -3.73 -28.82 -1.59
C GLN A 42 -5.08 -28.50 -2.21
N ILE A 43 -5.47 -27.22 -2.28
CA ILE A 43 -6.77 -26.79 -2.78
C ILE A 43 -6.90 -27.02 -4.28
N ILE A 44 -5.88 -26.69 -5.08
CA ILE A 44 -5.95 -26.86 -6.54
C ILE A 44 -6.06 -28.35 -6.92
N ASN A 45 -5.39 -29.24 -6.17
CA ASN A 45 -5.40 -30.69 -6.41
C ASN A 45 -6.60 -31.40 -5.75
N GLY A 46 -7.28 -30.77 -4.78
CA GLY A 46 -8.41 -31.37 -4.08
C GLY A 46 -9.64 -31.58 -4.96
N SER A 47 -10.45 -32.58 -4.63
CA SER A 47 -11.78 -32.77 -5.22
C SER A 47 -12.73 -31.68 -4.71
N GLY A 48 -13.34 -30.94 -5.62
CA GLY A 48 -14.20 -29.82 -5.29
C GLY A 48 -13.92 -28.65 -6.22
N GLY A 49 -14.98 -28.12 -6.81
CA GLY A 49 -14.93 -27.00 -7.72
C GLY A 49 -16.34 -26.65 -8.15
N ASP A 50 -16.56 -25.37 -8.42
CA ASP A 50 -17.84 -24.88 -8.88
C ASP A 50 -17.85 -24.93 -10.41
N THR A 51 -18.84 -25.65 -10.97
CA THR A 51 -19.09 -25.71 -12.42
C THR A 51 -19.24 -24.31 -13.05
N SER A 52 -19.63 -23.30 -12.27
CA SER A 52 -19.68 -21.91 -12.69
C SER A 52 -18.29 -21.36 -13.04
N TYR A 53 -17.23 -21.78 -12.35
CA TYR A 53 -15.86 -21.37 -12.63
C TYR A 53 -15.34 -22.00 -13.92
N GLU A 54 -15.66 -23.26 -14.19
CA GLU A 54 -15.32 -23.92 -15.46
C GLU A 54 -15.95 -23.19 -16.64
N THR A 55 -17.22 -22.83 -16.50
CA THR A 55 -17.97 -22.07 -17.50
C THR A 55 -17.31 -20.71 -17.74
N ARG A 56 -17.00 -19.98 -16.67
CA ARG A 56 -16.40 -18.65 -16.76
C ARG A 56 -14.97 -18.66 -17.31
N CYS A 57 -14.15 -19.59 -16.88
CA CYS A 57 -12.81 -19.78 -17.44
C CYS A 57 -12.86 -20.17 -18.93
N SER A 58 -13.86 -20.96 -19.32
CA SER A 58 -14.07 -21.30 -20.74
C SER A 58 -14.46 -20.08 -21.56
N GLN A 59 -15.34 -19.22 -21.05
CA GLN A 59 -15.70 -17.95 -21.69
C GLN A 59 -14.48 -17.05 -21.87
N ILE A 60 -13.75 -16.74 -20.78
CA ILE A 60 -12.54 -15.90 -20.84
C ILE A 60 -11.50 -16.51 -21.80
N GLY A 61 -11.32 -17.84 -21.74
CA GLY A 61 -10.42 -18.57 -22.62
C GLY A 61 -10.80 -18.45 -24.09
N ASN A 62 -12.09 -18.49 -24.43
CA ASN A 62 -12.57 -18.28 -25.80
C ASN A 62 -12.36 -16.85 -26.26
N ASP A 63 -12.76 -15.89 -25.42
CA ASP A 63 -12.81 -14.48 -25.79
C ASP A 63 -11.41 -13.87 -25.96
N ARG A 64 -10.44 -14.33 -25.16
CA ARG A 64 -9.11 -13.70 -25.07
C ARG A 64 -7.95 -14.59 -25.47
N PHE A 65 -8.11 -15.92 -25.43
CA PHE A 65 -7.01 -16.88 -25.54
C PHE A 65 -7.32 -18.04 -26.49
N GLN A 66 -8.13 -17.81 -27.52
CA GLN A 66 -8.39 -18.76 -28.61
C GLN A 66 -8.79 -20.17 -28.13
N GLY A 67 -9.50 -20.25 -26.99
CA GLY A 67 -9.91 -21.52 -26.40
C GLY A 67 -8.79 -22.33 -25.74
N SER A 68 -7.65 -21.71 -25.41
CA SER A 68 -6.48 -22.37 -24.81
C SER A 68 -6.83 -23.22 -23.59
N GLU A 69 -6.62 -24.53 -23.71
CA GLU A 69 -6.83 -25.48 -22.61
C GLU A 69 -5.89 -25.23 -21.43
N ASN A 70 -4.64 -24.85 -21.71
CA ASN A 70 -3.66 -24.48 -20.69
C ASN A 70 -4.16 -23.29 -19.86
N PHE A 71 -4.62 -22.22 -20.49
CA PHE A 71 -5.22 -21.10 -19.78
C PHE A 71 -6.44 -21.52 -18.96
N ARG A 72 -7.38 -22.25 -19.57
CA ARG A 72 -8.62 -22.67 -18.89
C ARG A 72 -8.32 -23.49 -17.63
N LYS A 73 -7.36 -24.42 -17.70
CA LYS A 73 -6.93 -25.22 -16.55
C LYS A 73 -6.39 -24.33 -15.43
N ARG A 74 -5.46 -23.42 -15.73
CA ARG A 74 -4.87 -22.52 -14.73
C ARG A 74 -5.88 -21.54 -14.15
N CYS A 75 -6.75 -20.98 -15.00
CA CYS A 75 -7.85 -20.13 -14.58
C CYS A 75 -8.74 -20.84 -13.55
N TYR A 76 -9.07 -22.12 -13.78
CA TYR A 76 -9.89 -22.88 -12.84
C TYR A 76 -9.19 -23.13 -11.50
N GLU A 77 -7.89 -23.42 -11.51
CA GLU A 77 -7.06 -23.53 -10.30
C GLU A 77 -7.08 -22.22 -9.48
N VAL A 78 -6.96 -21.07 -10.16
CA VAL A 78 -7.05 -19.74 -9.52
C VAL A 78 -8.44 -19.50 -8.92
N ALA A 79 -9.52 -19.81 -9.66
CA ALA A 79 -10.88 -19.64 -9.19
C ALA A 79 -11.17 -20.48 -7.92
N LYS A 80 -10.69 -21.73 -7.90
CA LYS A 80 -10.77 -22.60 -6.72
C LYS A 80 -10.08 -21.99 -5.51
N TYR A 81 -8.88 -21.45 -5.68
CA TYR A 81 -8.15 -20.84 -4.58
C TYR A 81 -8.78 -19.53 -4.09
N LEU A 82 -9.27 -18.68 -5.00
CA LEU A 82 -10.04 -17.48 -4.64
C LEU A 82 -11.28 -17.80 -3.80
N ASN A 83 -12.00 -18.88 -4.14
CA ASN A 83 -13.13 -19.33 -3.35
C ASN A 83 -12.70 -19.86 -1.97
N TYR A 84 -11.56 -20.54 -1.89
CA TYR A 84 -10.99 -20.94 -0.60
C TYR A 84 -10.66 -19.72 0.28
N ILE A 85 -10.01 -18.69 -0.27
CA ILE A 85 -9.73 -17.44 0.46
C ILE A 85 -11.03 -16.85 1.00
N LYS A 86 -12.08 -16.77 0.17
CA LYS A 86 -13.39 -16.30 0.61
C LYS A 86 -13.98 -17.14 1.74
N SER A 87 -13.87 -18.47 1.67
CA SER A 87 -14.36 -19.34 2.75
C SER A 87 -13.64 -19.14 4.09
N LYS A 88 -12.46 -18.50 4.06
CA LYS A 88 -11.59 -18.21 5.19
C LYS A 88 -11.60 -16.75 5.63
N GLU A 89 -12.44 -15.90 5.03
CA GLU A 89 -12.46 -14.45 5.28
C GLU A 89 -12.56 -14.07 6.76
N SER A 90 -13.22 -14.89 7.58
CA SER A 90 -13.38 -14.66 9.02
C SER A 90 -12.11 -14.84 9.86
N ASP A 91 -11.04 -15.44 9.31
CA ASP A 91 -9.79 -15.66 10.05
C ASP A 91 -8.82 -14.47 10.02
N GLY A 92 -9.10 -13.47 9.19
CA GLY A 92 -8.34 -12.22 9.13
C GLY A 92 -7.17 -12.21 8.14
N ASP A 93 -6.69 -13.34 7.60
CA ASP A 93 -5.53 -13.33 6.68
C ASP A 93 -5.91 -13.20 5.20
N THR A 94 -7.07 -12.63 4.90
CA THR A 94 -7.54 -12.47 3.52
C THR A 94 -6.52 -11.70 2.67
N HIS A 95 -5.96 -10.62 3.22
CA HIS A 95 -5.01 -9.78 2.50
C HIS A 95 -3.72 -10.54 2.16
N GLU A 96 -3.21 -11.29 3.11
CA GLU A 96 -1.96 -12.06 3.03
C GLU A 96 -2.08 -13.22 2.05
N ARG A 97 -3.23 -13.92 2.02
CA ARG A 97 -3.49 -14.96 1.02
C ARG A 97 -3.69 -14.40 -0.38
N CYS A 98 -4.32 -13.23 -0.50
CA CYS A 98 -4.41 -12.52 -1.78
C CYS A 98 -3.03 -12.05 -2.27
N ALA A 99 -2.17 -11.56 -1.37
CA ALA A 99 -0.79 -11.21 -1.68
C ALA A 99 0.00 -12.44 -2.16
N HIS A 100 -0.16 -13.58 -1.48
CA HIS A 100 0.44 -14.86 -1.89
C HIS A 100 -0.06 -15.33 -3.26
N LEU A 101 -1.36 -15.27 -3.52
CA LEU A 101 -1.93 -15.59 -4.83
C LEU A 101 -1.32 -14.70 -5.92
N ASN A 102 -1.29 -13.38 -5.72
CA ASN A 102 -0.72 -12.47 -6.71
C ASN A 102 0.79 -12.74 -6.94
N TYR A 103 1.52 -13.07 -5.88
CA TYR A 103 2.91 -13.52 -5.98
C TYR A 103 3.05 -14.79 -6.83
N ILE A 104 2.22 -15.84 -6.62
CA ILE A 104 2.26 -17.07 -7.44
C ILE A 104 2.02 -16.74 -8.91
N LEU A 105 0.97 -15.97 -9.20
CA LEU A 105 0.61 -15.61 -10.58
C LEU A 105 1.72 -14.87 -11.31
N ASN A 106 2.57 -14.16 -10.57
CA ASN A 106 3.70 -13.43 -11.11
C ASN A 106 5.01 -14.24 -11.14
N SER A 107 5.20 -15.23 -10.26
CA SER A 107 6.46 -15.95 -10.05
C SER A 107 6.49 -17.39 -10.60
N ASN A 108 5.32 -18.02 -10.79
CA ASN A 108 5.23 -19.38 -11.30
C ASN A 108 4.94 -19.41 -12.80
N LYS A 109 5.86 -20.01 -13.57
CA LYS A 109 5.82 -20.12 -15.03
C LYS A 109 4.54 -20.77 -15.55
N ASP A 110 3.98 -21.71 -14.78
CA ASP A 110 2.73 -22.38 -15.12
C ASP A 110 1.57 -21.39 -15.33
N TYR A 111 1.63 -20.22 -14.70
CA TYR A 111 0.59 -19.20 -14.74
C TYR A 111 0.93 -18.01 -15.64
N TYR A 112 2.18 -17.55 -15.65
CA TYR A 112 2.58 -16.36 -16.40
C TYR A 112 3.19 -16.63 -17.78
N ASP A 113 3.63 -17.84 -18.04
CA ASP A 113 4.38 -18.24 -19.25
C ASP A 113 3.58 -19.23 -20.08
N ILE A 114 2.30 -18.92 -20.32
CA ILE A 114 1.48 -19.71 -21.24
C ILE A 114 1.86 -19.30 -22.67
N PRO A 115 2.23 -20.26 -23.56
CA PRO A 115 2.70 -19.95 -24.90
C PRO A 115 1.75 -19.03 -25.67
N ASN A 116 2.32 -18.06 -26.38
CA ASN A 116 1.64 -17.07 -27.22
C ASN A 116 0.86 -15.96 -26.48
N TYR A 117 0.87 -15.93 -25.15
CA TYR A 117 0.12 -14.93 -24.38
C TYR A 117 1.03 -14.12 -23.46
N GLY A 118 0.77 -12.81 -23.39
CA GLY A 118 1.52 -11.91 -22.52
C GLY A 118 1.17 -12.10 -21.05
N LYS A 119 2.17 -12.08 -20.17
CA LYS A 119 2.00 -12.15 -18.70
C LYS A 119 0.94 -11.16 -18.18
N LYS A 120 0.92 -9.92 -18.71
CA LYS A 120 -0.05 -8.89 -18.32
C LYS A 120 -1.49 -9.33 -18.58
N ASP A 121 -1.74 -9.92 -19.75
CA ASP A 121 -3.08 -10.31 -20.18
C ASP A 121 -3.56 -11.54 -19.39
N LEU A 122 -2.65 -12.46 -19.11
CA LEU A 122 -2.90 -13.62 -18.25
C LEU A 122 -3.32 -13.20 -16.84
N ILE A 123 -2.55 -12.32 -16.19
CA ILE A 123 -2.85 -11.86 -14.83
C ILE A 123 -4.18 -11.10 -14.77
N LYS A 124 -4.46 -10.22 -15.73
CA LYS A 124 -5.76 -9.55 -15.84
C LYS A 124 -6.91 -10.54 -16.02
N ALA A 125 -6.71 -11.55 -16.86
CA ALA A 125 -7.73 -12.58 -17.06
C ALA A 125 -8.00 -13.41 -15.80
N TYR A 126 -6.97 -13.72 -15.01
CA TYR A 126 -7.15 -14.35 -13.70
C TYR A 126 -7.93 -13.44 -12.73
N ALA A 127 -7.67 -12.14 -12.72
CA ALA A 127 -8.45 -11.18 -11.94
C ALA A 127 -9.94 -11.13 -12.38
N ASP A 128 -10.23 -11.37 -13.65
CA ASP A 128 -11.59 -11.33 -14.21
C ASP A 128 -12.40 -12.62 -14.01
N VAL A 129 -11.78 -13.68 -13.47
CA VAL A 129 -12.46 -14.97 -13.24
C VAL A 129 -13.60 -14.87 -12.23
N SER A 130 -13.54 -13.91 -11.31
CA SER A 130 -14.65 -13.59 -10.43
C SER A 130 -14.47 -12.21 -9.79
N PRO A 131 -15.09 -11.15 -10.34
CA PRO A 131 -14.97 -9.78 -9.85
C PRO A 131 -15.29 -9.65 -8.37
N ASN A 132 -16.28 -10.41 -7.86
CA ASN A 132 -16.61 -10.40 -6.44
C ASN A 132 -15.52 -11.06 -5.57
N LEU A 133 -14.88 -12.14 -6.04
CA LEU A 133 -13.76 -12.76 -5.30
C LEU A 133 -12.47 -11.93 -5.43
N THR A 134 -12.26 -11.31 -6.58
CA THR A 134 -11.13 -10.41 -6.81
C THR A 134 -11.27 -9.11 -6.04
N TYR A 135 -12.49 -8.62 -5.84
CA TYR A 135 -12.78 -7.45 -5.01
C TYR A 135 -12.40 -7.67 -3.54
N MET A 136 -12.56 -8.90 -3.01
CA MET A 136 -12.04 -9.27 -1.69
C MET A 136 -10.52 -9.11 -1.59
N CYS A 137 -9.81 -9.39 -2.68
CA CYS A 137 -8.38 -9.09 -2.79
C CYS A 137 -8.10 -7.59 -3.05
N HIS A 138 -9.07 -6.71 -2.79
CA HIS A 138 -9.04 -5.27 -3.09
C HIS A 138 -8.61 -4.95 -4.53
N SER A 139 -8.94 -5.84 -5.47
CA SER A 139 -8.50 -5.77 -6.88
C SER A 139 -6.98 -5.66 -7.05
N LYS A 140 -6.19 -6.23 -6.12
CA LYS A 140 -4.72 -6.18 -6.13
C LYS A 140 -4.05 -7.35 -6.88
N ILE A 141 -4.80 -8.13 -7.64
CA ILE A 141 -4.23 -9.10 -8.58
C ILE A 141 -3.76 -8.33 -9.81
N ASP A 142 -2.47 -8.05 -9.86
CA ASP A 142 -1.85 -7.20 -10.87
C ASP A 142 -0.37 -7.56 -11.05
N LEU A 143 0.24 -7.04 -12.11
CA LEU A 143 1.66 -7.19 -12.37
C LEU A 143 2.49 -6.67 -11.20
N ILE A 144 3.40 -7.52 -10.72
CA ILE A 144 4.45 -7.11 -9.79
C ILE A 144 5.64 -6.64 -10.60
N ASP A 145 6.19 -5.48 -10.23
CA ASP A 145 7.42 -4.96 -10.84
C ASP A 145 8.55 -6.00 -10.77
N HIS A 146 9.35 -6.10 -11.83
CA HIS A 146 10.40 -7.12 -11.93
C HIS A 146 11.34 -7.12 -10.72
N ASN A 147 11.79 -5.93 -10.28
CA ASN A 147 12.76 -5.82 -9.19
C ASN A 147 12.12 -6.15 -7.84
N VAL A 148 10.84 -5.83 -7.67
CA VAL A 148 10.06 -6.23 -6.48
C VAL A 148 9.87 -7.74 -6.47
N LEU A 149 9.49 -8.33 -7.60
CA LEU A 149 9.28 -9.77 -7.71
C LEU A 149 10.56 -10.57 -7.46
N GLU A 150 11.69 -10.10 -7.98
CA GLU A 150 13.02 -10.70 -7.75
C GLU A 150 13.33 -10.75 -6.26
N LYS A 151 13.19 -9.63 -5.54
CA LYS A 151 13.41 -9.57 -4.08
C LYS A 151 12.42 -10.43 -3.30
N LEU A 152 11.13 -10.39 -3.65
CA LEU A 152 10.12 -11.25 -3.04
C LEU A 152 10.50 -12.74 -3.20
N THR A 153 10.96 -13.12 -4.38
CA THR A 153 11.34 -14.51 -4.70
C THR A 153 12.57 -14.94 -3.91
N GLU A 154 13.60 -14.10 -3.81
CA GLU A 154 14.80 -14.42 -3.02
C GLU A 154 14.48 -14.59 -1.52
N ILE A 155 13.75 -13.64 -0.94
CA ILE A 155 13.39 -13.68 0.49
C ILE A 155 12.40 -14.82 0.77
N TYR A 156 11.45 -15.10 -0.12
CA TYR A 156 10.60 -16.29 -0.04
C TYR A 156 11.43 -17.58 -0.02
N ASN A 157 12.40 -17.71 -0.93
CA ASN A 157 13.27 -18.89 -1.01
C ASN A 157 14.07 -19.10 0.29
N MET A 158 14.51 -18.02 0.93
CA MET A 158 15.16 -18.07 2.24
C MET A 158 14.23 -18.69 3.30
N HIS A 159 12.97 -18.26 3.37
CA HIS A 159 11.99 -18.86 4.29
C HIS A 159 11.66 -20.32 3.96
N ASP A 160 11.54 -20.68 2.69
CA ASP A 160 11.31 -22.06 2.26
C ASP A 160 12.48 -22.99 2.64
N LEU A 161 13.72 -22.54 2.40
CA LEU A 161 14.93 -23.25 2.82
C LEU A 161 14.95 -23.47 4.34
N PHE A 162 14.65 -22.43 5.11
CA PHE A 162 14.61 -22.53 6.56
C PHE A 162 13.49 -23.45 7.06
N ASN A 163 12.30 -23.38 6.45
CA ASN A 163 11.19 -24.27 6.79
C ASN A 163 11.52 -25.75 6.51
N LYS A 164 12.28 -26.04 5.45
CA LYS A 164 12.78 -27.40 5.17
C LYS A 164 13.75 -27.91 6.24
N VAL A 165 14.54 -27.02 6.83
CA VAL A 165 15.41 -27.37 7.97
C VAL A 165 14.55 -27.68 9.20
N LYS A 166 13.60 -26.80 9.54
CA LYS A 166 12.67 -26.99 10.66
C LYS A 166 11.83 -28.26 10.57
N SER A 167 11.42 -28.64 9.36
CA SER A 167 10.56 -29.80 9.13
C SER A 167 11.31 -31.14 9.14
N ASN A 168 12.65 -31.11 9.18
CA ASN A 168 13.44 -32.33 9.14
C ASN A 168 13.43 -33.03 10.51
N LYS A 169 12.77 -34.19 10.57
CA LYS A 169 12.65 -35.00 11.80
C LYS A 169 13.92 -35.78 12.15
N ALA A 170 14.83 -35.96 11.19
CA ALA A 170 16.13 -36.58 11.43
C ALA A 170 17.15 -35.53 11.86
N SER A 171 18.24 -35.97 12.50
CA SER A 171 19.35 -35.08 12.84
C SER A 171 19.87 -34.38 11.57
N CYS A 172 19.93 -33.04 11.64
CA CYS A 172 20.14 -32.11 10.53
C CYS A 172 21.48 -32.38 9.80
N SER A 173 21.47 -33.16 8.71
CA SER A 173 22.71 -33.55 8.00
C SER A 173 22.59 -33.38 6.49
N GLY A 174 23.74 -33.34 5.80
CA GLY A 174 23.82 -33.26 4.33
C GLY A 174 23.06 -32.07 3.75
N THR A 175 21.97 -32.35 3.03
CA THR A 175 21.08 -31.36 2.41
C THR A 175 20.56 -30.32 3.40
N SER A 176 20.35 -30.70 4.67
CA SER A 176 19.90 -29.77 5.69
C SER A 176 20.95 -28.69 6.00
N CYS A 177 22.23 -29.07 6.07
CA CYS A 177 23.33 -28.10 6.25
C CYS A 177 23.45 -27.19 5.02
N SER A 178 23.30 -27.73 3.81
CA SER A 178 23.28 -26.92 2.58
C SER A 178 22.14 -25.90 2.56
N ASN A 179 20.94 -26.29 3.02
CA ASN A 179 19.81 -25.38 3.15
C ASN A 179 20.08 -24.26 4.16
N ILE A 180 20.72 -24.59 5.29
CA ILE A 180 21.16 -23.59 6.27
C ILE A 180 22.10 -22.58 5.62
N THR A 181 23.20 -23.04 5.00
CA THR A 181 24.19 -22.16 4.36
C THR A 181 23.54 -21.23 3.34
N ARG A 182 22.62 -21.73 2.51
CA ARG A 182 21.90 -20.92 1.51
C ARG A 182 20.93 -19.93 2.15
N CYS A 183 20.23 -20.32 3.21
CA CYS A 183 19.38 -19.42 3.98
C CYS A 183 20.19 -18.24 4.54
N VAL A 184 21.32 -18.53 5.20
CA VAL A 184 22.20 -17.50 5.78
C VAL A 184 22.75 -16.57 4.70
N SER A 185 23.19 -17.10 3.56
CA SER A 185 23.71 -16.28 2.46
C SER A 185 22.67 -15.28 1.92
N ILE A 186 21.40 -15.67 1.81
CA ILE A 186 20.34 -14.74 1.40
C ILE A 186 20.07 -13.72 2.51
N TYR A 187 20.01 -14.15 3.77
CA TYR A 187 19.82 -13.26 4.91
C TYR A 187 20.88 -12.15 4.96
N GLU A 188 22.16 -12.53 4.85
CA GLU A 188 23.30 -11.61 4.88
C GLU A 188 23.26 -10.59 3.75
N LYS A 189 22.83 -10.99 2.55
CA LYS A 189 22.66 -10.08 1.40
C LYS A 189 21.74 -8.89 1.71
N TYR A 190 20.70 -9.07 2.51
CA TYR A 190 19.69 -8.04 2.76
C TYR A 190 19.85 -7.33 4.11
N ILE A 191 20.32 -8.03 5.15
CA ILE A 191 20.40 -7.47 6.51
C ILE A 191 21.42 -6.33 6.64
N GLU A 192 22.43 -6.27 5.76
CA GLU A 192 23.45 -5.21 5.77
C GLU A 192 22.87 -3.80 5.65
N ASN A 193 21.68 -3.65 5.05
CA ASN A 193 20.99 -2.38 4.87
C ASN A 193 19.94 -2.10 5.95
N CYS A 194 19.81 -2.99 6.94
CA CYS A 194 18.81 -2.87 7.99
C CYS A 194 19.36 -2.20 9.25
N TYR A 195 18.48 -1.45 9.90
CA TYR A 195 18.70 -0.83 11.20
C TYR A 195 17.68 -1.35 12.22
N VAL A 196 18.02 -1.30 13.51
CA VAL A 196 17.18 -1.83 14.61
C VAL A 196 15.75 -1.30 14.55
N ASP A 197 15.58 0.01 14.35
CA ASP A 197 14.26 0.67 14.30
C ASP A 197 13.72 0.85 12.86
N SER A 198 14.17 0.02 11.92
CA SER A 198 13.78 0.15 10.52
C SER A 198 12.29 -0.14 10.33
N MET A 199 11.58 0.82 9.72
CA MET A 199 10.21 0.62 9.22
C MET A 199 10.17 -0.05 7.84
N ASP A 200 11.33 -0.41 7.28
CA ASP A 200 11.41 -1.13 6.02
C ASP A 200 10.86 -2.56 6.17
N TYR A 201 9.96 -2.93 5.27
CA TYR A 201 9.25 -4.21 5.33
C TYR A 201 10.16 -5.43 5.15
N ILE A 202 11.26 -5.31 4.41
CA ILE A 202 12.26 -6.40 4.30
C ILE A 202 12.94 -6.56 5.66
N CYS A 203 13.38 -5.46 6.28
CA CYS A 203 14.05 -5.52 7.57
C CYS A 203 13.18 -6.11 8.68
N GLN A 204 11.89 -5.77 8.71
CA GLN A 204 10.94 -6.37 9.64
C GLN A 204 10.83 -7.88 9.45
N GLU A 205 10.78 -8.35 8.19
CA GLU A 205 10.70 -9.79 7.90
C GLU A 205 11.99 -10.53 8.24
N LEU A 206 13.16 -9.94 7.96
CA LEU A 206 14.46 -10.51 8.34
C LEU A 206 14.60 -10.61 9.86
N SER A 207 14.13 -9.61 10.62
CA SER A 207 14.13 -9.68 12.08
C SER A 207 13.31 -10.86 12.60
N LYS A 208 12.14 -11.15 12.02
CA LYS A 208 11.35 -12.35 12.37
C LYS A 208 12.11 -13.64 12.06
N LEU A 209 12.76 -13.73 10.90
CA LEU A 209 13.56 -14.89 10.56
C LEU A 209 14.69 -15.09 11.57
N LYS A 210 15.41 -14.02 11.94
CA LYS A 210 16.52 -14.09 12.89
C LYS A 210 16.12 -14.74 14.20
N HIS A 211 15.04 -14.27 14.82
CA HIS A 211 14.54 -14.85 16.06
C HIS A 211 14.24 -16.35 15.89
N ALA A 212 13.49 -16.69 14.83
CA ALA A 212 13.09 -18.06 14.57
C ALA A 212 14.27 -18.99 14.24
N TYR A 213 15.30 -18.46 13.58
CA TYR A 213 16.51 -19.16 13.18
C TYR A 213 17.43 -19.43 14.37
N ASP A 214 17.76 -18.40 15.14
CA ASP A 214 18.67 -18.50 16.27
C ASP A 214 18.13 -19.53 17.28
N GLU A 215 16.83 -19.45 17.62
CA GLU A 215 16.14 -20.41 18.49
C GLU A 215 16.27 -21.85 17.97
N HIS A 216 16.05 -22.07 16.67
CA HIS A 216 16.13 -23.41 16.09
C HIS A 216 17.58 -23.95 16.13
N MET A 217 18.55 -23.08 15.83
CA MET A 217 19.94 -23.46 15.69
C MET A 217 20.67 -23.73 17.01
N GLU A 218 20.13 -23.31 18.15
CA GLU A 218 20.61 -23.68 19.49
C GLU A 218 20.71 -25.20 19.67
N THR A 219 19.77 -25.95 19.09
CA THR A 219 19.68 -27.41 19.25
C THR A 219 20.40 -28.20 18.15
N VAL A 220 20.78 -27.54 17.06
CA VAL A 220 21.38 -28.19 15.89
C VAL A 220 22.87 -28.42 16.13
N THR A 221 23.33 -29.67 16.26
CA THR A 221 24.75 -30.02 16.49
C THR A 221 25.45 -30.64 15.28
N THR A 222 24.67 -31.14 14.32
CA THR A 222 25.16 -31.94 13.18
C THR A 222 25.70 -31.14 12.00
N CYS A 223 25.52 -29.81 12.00
CA CYS A 223 26.17 -28.89 11.06
C CYS A 223 27.15 -27.99 11.85
N PRO A 224 28.42 -28.40 12.02
CA PRO A 224 29.38 -27.66 12.84
C PRO A 224 29.82 -26.33 12.22
N GLU A 225 29.85 -26.25 10.88
CA GLU A 225 30.22 -25.03 10.13
C GLU A 225 29.04 -24.05 9.96
N ALA A 226 27.83 -24.43 10.39
CA ALA A 226 26.65 -23.59 10.25
C ALA A 226 26.66 -22.45 11.27
N VAL A 227 26.37 -21.23 10.79
CA VAL A 227 26.16 -20.05 11.63
C VAL A 227 25.04 -20.31 12.63
N LYS A 228 25.33 -20.20 13.93
CA LYS A 228 24.34 -20.46 15.00
C LYS A 228 23.50 -19.26 15.36
N ILE A 229 24.10 -18.07 15.25
CA ILE A 229 23.47 -16.80 15.60
C ILE A 229 23.66 -15.88 14.40
N LEU A 230 22.56 -15.41 13.82
CA LEU A 230 22.63 -14.49 12.69
C LEU A 230 23.09 -13.10 13.13
N ILE A 231 23.71 -12.36 12.21
CA ILE A 231 24.07 -10.96 12.45
C ILE A 231 22.80 -10.11 12.67
N PRO A 232 22.73 -9.26 13.71
CA PRO A 232 21.59 -8.38 13.92
C PRO A 232 21.59 -7.20 12.93
N PRO A 233 20.45 -6.48 12.79
CA PRO A 233 20.41 -5.17 12.15
C PRO A 233 21.41 -4.19 12.78
N LYS A 234 21.85 -3.17 12.03
CA LYS A 234 22.76 -2.13 12.52
C LYS A 234 22.09 -1.26 13.58
N GLU A 235 22.84 -0.91 14.62
CA GLU A 235 22.41 0.13 15.56
C GLU A 235 22.23 1.46 14.82
N ASN A 236 21.18 2.19 15.15
CA ASN A 236 21.03 3.54 14.62
C ASN A 236 21.98 4.48 15.37
N ASN A 237 22.59 5.43 14.65
CA ASN A 237 23.11 6.63 15.31
C ASN A 237 21.89 7.50 15.63
N THR A 238 21.11 7.12 16.65
CA THR A 238 19.81 7.70 17.04
C THR A 238 19.85 9.23 17.12
N GLY A 239 21.01 9.77 17.53
CA GLY A 239 21.27 11.20 17.55
C GLY A 239 21.10 11.87 16.18
N VAL A 240 21.66 11.32 15.10
CA VAL A 240 21.69 11.94 13.77
C VAL A 240 20.30 11.93 13.11
N THR A 241 19.56 10.84 13.22
CA THR A 241 18.23 10.68 12.59
C THR A 241 17.19 11.60 13.23
N ILE A 242 17.27 11.86 14.54
CA ILE A 242 16.42 12.85 15.23
C ILE A 242 16.93 14.28 14.99
N LEU A 243 18.26 14.48 14.93
CA LEU A 243 18.85 15.79 14.71
C LEU A 243 18.42 16.39 13.36
N ILE A 244 18.33 15.62 12.28
CA ILE A 244 18.02 16.16 10.94
C ILE A 244 16.66 16.90 10.91
N PRO A 245 15.52 16.28 11.28
CA PRO A 245 14.24 16.99 11.32
C PRO A 245 14.22 18.12 12.35
N CYS A 246 14.85 17.94 13.52
CA CYS A 246 14.95 19.01 14.53
C CYS A 246 15.74 20.23 14.02
N ILE A 247 16.86 19.99 13.33
CA ILE A 247 17.68 21.01 12.68
C ILE A 247 16.84 21.72 11.62
N ILE A 248 16.15 21.01 10.75
CA ILE A 248 15.33 21.61 9.69
C ILE A 248 14.22 22.49 10.30
N ILE A 249 13.53 22.01 11.33
CA ILE A 249 12.48 22.75 12.05
C ILE A 249 13.04 24.00 12.74
N LEU A 250 14.26 23.98 13.25
CA LEU A 250 14.87 25.12 13.95
C LEU A 250 15.54 26.12 12.98
N ILE A 251 16.23 25.61 11.97
CA ILE A 251 17.02 26.38 11.02
C ILE A 251 16.11 27.10 10.03
N ILE A 252 15.10 26.45 9.46
CA ILE A 252 14.26 27.09 8.43
C ILE A 252 13.57 28.36 8.96
N PRO A 253 12.86 28.36 10.10
CA PRO A 253 12.21 29.56 10.62
C PRO A 253 13.22 30.63 11.02
N PHE A 254 14.36 30.23 11.58
CA PHE A 254 15.43 31.15 11.97
C PHE A 254 16.05 31.85 10.74
N PHE A 255 16.33 31.11 9.67
CA PHE A 255 16.77 31.68 8.40
C PHE A 255 15.71 32.59 7.78
N LEU A 256 14.43 32.18 7.77
CA LEU A 256 13.33 33.03 7.29
C LEU A 256 13.20 34.32 8.10
N PHE A 257 13.37 34.25 9.42
CA PHE A 257 13.36 35.42 10.31
C PHE A 257 14.52 36.37 10.02
N ILE A 258 15.73 35.85 9.81
CA ILE A 258 16.90 36.64 9.41
C ILE A 258 16.65 37.29 8.05
N LEU A 259 16.16 36.55 7.07
CA LEU A 259 15.87 37.09 5.74
C LEU A 259 14.80 38.18 5.78
N TYR A 260 13.75 37.99 6.57
CA TYR A 260 12.71 38.97 6.80
C TYR A 260 13.23 40.26 7.45
N LYS A 261 14.14 40.16 8.43
CA LYS A 261 14.64 41.30 9.20
C LYS A 261 15.82 42.03 8.55
N PHE A 262 16.71 41.32 7.87
CA PHE A 262 18.02 41.83 7.44
C PHE A 262 18.23 41.89 5.92
N THR A 263 17.33 41.34 5.11
CA THR A 263 17.35 41.53 3.65
C THR A 263 16.49 42.75 3.29
N PRO A 264 16.91 43.64 2.37
CA PRO A 264 16.17 44.88 2.04
C PRO A 264 14.87 44.62 1.24
N PHE A 265 14.19 43.49 1.47
CA PHE A 265 12.84 43.24 0.98
C PHE A 265 11.76 43.81 1.91
N GLY A 266 12.08 44.20 3.15
CA GLY A 266 11.14 44.86 4.05
C GLY A 266 10.38 46.05 3.41
N PRO A 267 11.09 47.00 2.77
CA PRO A 267 10.44 48.11 2.04
C PRO A 267 9.66 47.67 0.79
N LEU A 268 9.99 46.52 0.18
CA LEU A 268 9.39 46.00 -1.04
C LEU A 268 8.11 45.18 -0.78
N VAL A 269 8.08 44.45 0.33
CA VAL A 269 7.00 43.52 0.72
C VAL A 269 5.97 44.21 1.62
N ARG A 270 6.39 45.19 2.44
CA ARG A 270 5.49 45.97 3.31
C ARG A 270 4.31 46.63 2.55
N PRO A 271 4.50 47.22 1.35
CA PRO A 271 3.39 47.74 0.56
C PRO A 271 2.41 46.63 0.12
N ARG A 272 2.91 45.46 -0.29
CA ARG A 272 2.08 44.30 -0.70
C ARG A 272 1.26 43.75 0.46
N ILE A 273 1.87 43.63 1.65
CA ILE A 273 1.17 43.20 2.87
C ILE A 273 0.09 44.21 3.27
N GLN A 274 0.38 45.52 3.17
CA GLN A 274 -0.62 46.57 3.43
C GLN A 274 -1.76 46.55 2.42
N GLN A 275 -1.49 46.27 1.14
CA GLN A 275 -2.51 46.09 0.11
C GLN A 275 -3.43 44.91 0.43
N ILE A 276 -2.87 43.75 0.79
CA ILE A 276 -3.66 42.55 1.17
C ILE A 276 -4.49 42.81 2.44
N LYS A 277 -3.93 43.49 3.45
CA LYS A 277 -4.68 43.88 4.66
C LYS A 277 -5.83 44.84 4.35
N ARG A 278 -5.63 45.83 3.45
CA ARG A 278 -6.70 46.73 3.01
C ARG A 278 -7.78 45.97 2.25
N LEU A 279 -7.41 45.00 1.41
CA LEU A 279 -8.34 44.18 0.64
C LEU A 279 -9.20 43.30 1.58
N LEU A 280 -8.59 42.69 2.60
CA LEU A 280 -9.29 41.94 3.64
C LEU A 280 -10.20 42.82 4.49
N ASN A 281 -9.75 44.01 4.90
CA ASN A 281 -10.58 44.95 5.67
C ASN A 281 -11.76 45.46 4.84
N ASN A 282 -11.55 45.73 3.55
CA ASN A 282 -12.63 46.12 2.63
C ASN A 282 -13.66 45.00 2.46
N ILE A 283 -13.22 43.74 2.36
CA ILE A 283 -14.12 42.57 2.32
C ILE A 283 -14.87 42.39 3.65
N TYR A 284 -14.21 42.64 4.78
CA TYR A 284 -14.84 42.55 6.11
C TYR A 284 -15.88 43.65 6.34
N GLU A 285 -15.56 44.89 5.97
CA GLU A 285 -16.51 46.00 5.97
C GLU A 285 -17.66 45.72 4.99
N GLU A 286 -17.37 45.12 3.82
CA GLU A 286 -18.36 44.67 2.83
C GLU A 286 -19.29 43.55 3.26
N GLY A 287 -18.79 42.64 4.09
CA GLY A 287 -19.63 41.69 4.81
C GLY A 287 -20.57 42.39 5.79
N GLN A 288 -20.09 43.40 6.53
CA GLN A 288 -20.89 44.08 7.56
C GLN A 288 -22.01 44.96 6.99
N TYR A 289 -21.78 45.74 5.93
CA TYR A 289 -22.85 46.57 5.36
C TYR A 289 -23.90 45.79 4.56
N LYS A 290 -23.56 44.61 3.99
CA LYS A 290 -24.54 43.72 3.34
C LYS A 290 -25.45 42.98 4.33
N THR A 291 -25.11 42.96 5.63
CA THR A 291 -25.89 42.28 6.68
C THR A 291 -26.80 43.19 7.51
N VAL A 292 -26.74 44.52 7.37
CA VAL A 292 -27.48 45.46 8.25
C VAL A 292 -28.91 45.77 7.78
N ASP A 293 -29.32 45.38 6.55
CA ASP A 293 -30.67 45.71 6.03
C ASP A 293 -31.72 44.59 6.18
N LYS A 294 -31.53 43.67 7.14
CA LYS A 294 -32.51 42.60 7.43
C LYS A 294 -32.62 42.26 8.93
N SER A 295 -33.27 43.13 9.70
CA SER A 295 -33.93 42.81 10.99
C SER A 295 -34.51 44.11 11.58
N GLU A 296 -35.76 44.29 12.02
CA GLU A 296 -36.89 43.40 12.30
C GLU A 296 -38.16 44.24 12.61
N PHE A 297 -39.33 43.74 12.19
CA PHE A 297 -40.69 43.74 12.80
C PHE A 297 -41.50 45.01 13.18
N ILE A 298 -42.64 45.20 12.48
CA ILE A 298 -44.09 45.19 12.90
C ILE A 298 -44.35 45.35 14.43
N GLU A 299 -45.21 46.21 15.02
CA GLU A 299 -46.63 46.55 14.77
C GLU A 299 -47.09 47.88 15.44
N GLN A 300 -48.34 48.26 15.16
CA GLN A 300 -49.10 49.48 15.48
C GLN A 300 -49.33 49.76 16.98
N THR A 301 -49.24 51.04 17.40
CA THR A 301 -50.34 51.87 17.97
C THR A 301 -49.76 53.16 18.56
N GLU A 302 -50.17 54.34 18.06
CA GLU A 302 -50.95 55.32 18.83
C GLU A 302 -51.29 56.58 18.01
N LYS A 303 -52.53 57.02 18.21
CA LYS A 303 -53.21 58.16 17.59
C LYS A 303 -52.70 59.50 18.13
N SER A 304 -52.88 60.53 17.29
CA SER A 304 -53.14 61.93 17.66
C SER A 304 -51.93 62.68 18.26
N GLY A 305 -51.44 63.80 17.74
CA GLY A 305 -52.02 64.78 16.85
C GLY A 305 -51.57 66.16 17.33
N SER A 306 -51.16 67.04 16.40
CA SER A 306 -50.99 68.50 16.57
C SER A 306 -49.89 68.90 17.58
N TYR A 307 -49.03 69.91 17.39
CA TYR A 307 -49.34 71.30 17.09
C TYR A 307 -48.19 71.99 16.33
N GLN A 308 -48.60 72.96 15.50
CA GLN A 308 -47.80 73.93 14.76
C GLN A 308 -47.18 74.99 15.67
N ILE A 309 -46.04 75.58 15.31
CA ILE A 309 -45.87 77.06 15.32
C ILE A 309 -45.02 77.51 14.12
N SER A 310 -45.50 78.54 13.47
CA SER A 310 -45.13 79.18 12.21
C SER A 310 -44.15 80.37 12.33
N TYR A 311 -43.38 80.58 11.25
CA TYR A 311 -42.97 81.85 10.59
C TYR A 311 -42.73 83.14 11.42
N ASN A 312 -41.61 83.85 11.16
CA ASN A 312 -41.57 84.88 10.11
C ASN A 312 -40.20 85.56 9.94
N SER A 313 -40.02 86.08 8.72
CA SER A 313 -38.93 86.86 8.15
C SER A 313 -38.68 88.22 8.82
N SER A 314 -37.42 88.60 8.96
CA SER A 314 -36.74 89.77 8.36
C SER A 314 -35.28 89.79 8.80
#